data_AF-F0LH15-F1
#
_entry.id   AF-F0LH15-F1
#
_cell.length_a   1.000
_cell.length_b   1.000
_cell.length_c   1.000
_cell.angle_alpha   90.00
_cell.angle_beta   90.00
_cell.angle_gamma   90.00
#
_symmetry.space_group_name_H-M   'P 1'
#
loop_
_entity.id
_entity.type
_entity.pdbx_description
1 polymer ?
#
loop_
_entity_poly.entity_id
_entity_poly.type
_entity_poly.pdbx_seq_one_letter_code
_entity_poly.pdbx_strand_id
1 'polypeptide(L)' 'MRIYTFTELKELLKRAGFEIEKVYGGFDGRELSLKAPRIIVVARKV' A
#
# COMPACT_ATOMS: atom_id res chain seq x y z
N MET A 1 -8.78 -16.03 -3.99
CA MET A 1 -8.18 -14.69 -4.08
C MET A 1 -8.47 -13.96 -2.78
N ARG A 2 -7.49 -13.32 -2.12
CA ARG A 2 -7.71 -12.52 -0.91
C ARG A 2 -7.57 -11.03 -1.25
N ILE A 3 -8.49 -10.21 -0.77
CA ILE A 3 -8.45 -8.75 -0.91
C ILE A 3 -8.05 -8.20 0.45
N TYR A 4 -7.08 -7.29 0.45
CA TYR A 4 -6.62 -6.60 1.65
C TYR A 4 -6.93 -5.11 1.52
N THR A 5 -7.41 -4.52 2.61
CA THR A 5 -7.45 -3.08 2.79
C THR A 5 -6.03 -2.53 2.93
N PHE A 6 -5.87 -1.21 2.74
CA PHE A 6 -4.58 -0.56 2.99
C PHE A 6 -4.10 -0.76 4.43
N THR A 7 -5.01 -0.71 5.42
CA THR A 7 -4.67 -0.90 6.83
C THR A 7 -4.10 -2.29 7.10
N GLU A 8 -4.70 -3.34 6.53
CA GLU A 8 -4.20 -4.70 6.65
C GLU A 8 -2.84 -4.87 5.96
N LEU A 9 -2.70 -4.33 4.74
CA LEU A 9 -1.44 -4.38 4.00
C LEU A 9 -0.31 -3.65 4.75
N LYS A 10 -0.62 -2.51 5.37
CA LYS A 10 0.32 -1.75 6.20
C LYS A 10 0.83 -2.57 7.39
N GLU A 11 -0.07 -3.26 8.08
CA GLU A 11 0.29 -4.09 9.23
C GLU A 11 1.12 -5.31 8.79
N LEU A 12 0.78 -5.94 7.67
CA LEU A 12 1.54 -7.07 7.12
C LEU A 12 2.96 -6.65 6.71
N LEU A 13 3.10 -5.52 6.02
CA LEU A 13 4.41 -4.98 5.62
C LEU A 13 5.26 -4.62 6.84
N LYS A 14 4.67 -3.98 7.84
CA LYS A 14 5.35 -3.66 9.10
C LYS A 14 5.88 -4.92 9.79
N ARG A 15 5.06 -5.97 9.92
CA ARG A 15 5.47 -7.25 10.51
C ARG A 15 6.57 -7.95 9.73
N ALA A 16 6.61 -7.74 8.41
CA ALA A 16 7.64 -8.26 7.53
C ALA A 16 8.94 -7.42 7.55
N GLY A 17 9.04 -6.38 8.38
CA GLY A 17 10.23 -5.53 8.48
C GLY A 17 10.33 -4.49 7.36
N PHE A 18 9.20 -4.04 6.80
CA PHE A 18 9.19 -2.98 5.81
C PHE A 18 8.68 -1.67 6.38
N GLU A 19 9.31 -0.58 5.95
CA GLU A 19 8.86 0.78 6.15
C GLU A 19 8.20 1.29 4.85
N ILE A 20 7.00 1.86 4.96
CA ILE A 20 6.27 2.38 3.79
C ILE A 20 6.77 3.79 3.48
N GLU A 21 7.21 4.02 2.25
CA GLU A 21 7.67 5.33 1.79
C GLU A 21 6.55 6.11 1.11
N LYS A 22 5.79 5.47 0.21
CA LYS A 22 4.70 6.11 -0.55
C LYS A 22 3.57 5.14 -0.87
N VAL A 23 2.37 5.68 -1.07
CA VAL A 23 1.17 4.91 -1.40
C VAL A 23 0.38 5.62 -2.49
N TYR A 24 -0.05 4.86 -3.50
CA TYR A 24 -0.74 5.38 -4.67
C TYR A 24 -2.05 4.65 -4.95
N GLY A 25 -2.99 5.38 -5.55
CA GLY A 25 -4.30 4.88 -5.99
C GLY A 25 -4.32 4.30 -7.42
N GLY A 26 -3.16 4.18 -8.06
CA GLY A 26 -3.01 3.80 -9.47
C GLY A 26 -1.58 4.00 -9.97
N PHE A 27 -1.31 3.67 -11.23
CA PHE A 27 0.01 3.81 -11.87
C PHE A 27 0.31 5.24 -12.36
N ASP A 28 -0.64 6.16 -12.18
CA ASP A 28 -0.54 7.56 -12.61
C ASP A 28 0.03 8.48 -11.52
N GLY A 29 0.51 7.91 -10.42
CA GLY A 29 1.11 8.66 -9.32
C GLY A 29 0.10 9.42 -8.46
N ARG A 30 -1.21 9.26 -8.66
CA ARG A 30 -2.22 9.85 -7.78
C ARG A 30 -2.18 9.22 -6.40
N GLU A 31 -2.38 10.05 -5.38
CA GLU A 31 -2.52 9.58 -4.00
C GLU A 31 -3.67 8.59 -3.84
N LEU A 32 -3.55 7.71 -2.86
CA LEU A 32 -4.61 6.77 -2.53
C LEU A 32 -5.86 7.51 -2.05
N SER A 33 -7.00 7.18 -2.64
CA SER A 33 -8.32 7.69 -2.22
C SER A 33 -9.32 6.53 -2.13
N LEU A 34 -10.48 6.78 -1.52
CA LEU A 34 -11.56 5.79 -1.43
C LEU A 34 -12.12 5.34 -2.80
N LYS A 35 -11.91 6.15 -3.85
CA LYS A 35 -12.33 5.85 -5.22
C LYS A 35 -11.21 5.22 -6.06
N ALA A 36 -10.04 5.00 -5.48
CA ALA A 36 -8.91 4.43 -6.18
C ALA A 36 -9.22 2.99 -6.63
N PRO A 37 -9.04 2.65 -7.91
CA PRO A 37 -9.29 1.30 -8.41
C PRO A 37 -8.24 0.28 -7.95
N ARG A 38 -7.09 0.74 -7.43
CA ARG A 38 -5.97 -0.13 -7.02
C ARG A 38 -5.14 0.55 -5.93
N ILE A 39 -4.50 -0.26 -5.08
CA ILE A 39 -3.49 0.18 -4.11
C ILE A 39 -2.12 -0.23 -4.64
N ILE A 40 -1.19 0.72 -4.71
CA ILE A 40 0.23 0.46 -4.97
C ILE A 40 1.02 1.01 -3.78
N VAL A 41 1.82 0.16 -3.13
CA VAL A 41 2.64 0.55 -1.98
C VAL A 41 4.11 0.46 -2.38
N VAL A 42 4.84 1.54 -2.15
CA VAL A 42 6.31 1.58 -2.24
C VAL A 42 6.85 1.49 -0.82
N ALA A 43 7.64 0.45 -0.56
CA ALA A 43 8.18 0.18 0.77
C ALA A 43 9.64 -0.25 0.68
N ARG A 44 10.41 0.11 1.70
CA ARG A 44 11.82 -0.20 1.87
C ARG A 44 11.99 -1.23 2.98
N LYS A 45 12.81 -2.25 2.74
CA LYS A 45 13.14 -3.25 3.77
C LYS A 45 14.08 -2.63 4.79
N VAL A 46 13.78 -2.86 6.07
CA VAL A 46 14.58 -2.47 7.24
C VAL A 46 15.30 -3.70 7.79
#